data_AF-A0A7D5ZNM9-F1
#
_entry.id   AF-A0A7D5ZNM9-F1
#
_cell.length_a   1.000
_cell.length_b   1.000
_cell.length_c   1.000
_cell.angle_alpha   90.00
_cell.angle_beta   90.00
_cell.angle_gamma   90.00
#
_symmetry.space_group_name_H-M   'P 1'
#
loop_
_entity.id
_entity.type
_entity.pdbx_description
1 polymer ?
#
loop_
_entity_poly.entity_id
_entity_poly.type
_entity_poly.pdbx_seq_one_letter_code
_entity_poly.pdbx_strand_id
1 'polypeptide(L)'
;MAFVAPTAEELALYLDLTEINGDRADLLISKAQSLCETVVKPLPDGADAVVLSVAGRAYINPQQVSYETIGPMSVQRPQGSGGLYLTKADRTALKSLAGLGGAFTIDPTPADATPWPSWPTDGEIGPGMEYEPGWGYT
;
A
#
# COMPACT_ATOMS: atom_id res chain seq x y z
N MET A 1 -16.24 -10.92 -0.73
CA MET A 1 -17.32 -10.16 -0.08
C MET A 1 -17.00 -8.69 -0.15
N ALA A 2 -17.98 -7.79 -0.02
CA ALA A 2 -17.70 -6.35 0.10
C ALA A 2 -17.16 -6.06 1.51
N PHE A 3 -16.16 -5.18 1.61
CA PHE A 3 -15.61 -4.73 2.89
C PHE A 3 -16.71 -4.12 3.77
N VAL A 4 -16.76 -4.55 5.04
CA VAL A 4 -17.63 -3.98 6.08
C VAL A 4 -16.76 -3.16 7.02
N ALA A 5 -17.10 -1.88 7.19
CA ALA A 5 -16.37 -1.01 8.08
C ALA A 5 -16.59 -1.45 9.55
N PRO A 6 -15.55 -1.42 10.38
CA PRO A 6 -15.69 -1.75 11.80
C PRO A 6 -16.54 -0.70 12.54
N THR A 7 -17.12 -1.11 13.66
CA THR A 7 -17.99 -0.26 14.50
C THR A 7 -17.23 0.39 15.66
N ALA A 8 -17.84 1.41 16.29
CA ALA A 8 -17.30 2.01 17.51
C ALA A 8 -17.14 1.00 18.66
N GLU A 9 -18.04 0.00 18.76
CA GLU A 9 -17.98 -1.05 19.78
C GLU A 9 -16.78 -1.97 19.57
N GLU A 10 -16.50 -2.35 18.32
CA GLU A 10 -15.32 -3.13 17.96
C GLU A 10 -14.02 -2.35 18.24
N LEU A 11 -14.05 -1.02 18.04
CA LEU A 11 -12.92 -0.17 18.40
C LEU A 11 -12.74 -0.06 19.93
N ALA A 12 -13.83 0.00 20.70
CA ALA A 12 -13.76 -0.04 22.16
C ALA A 12 -13.17 -1.37 22.65
N LEU A 13 -13.61 -2.49 22.07
CA LEU A 13 -13.07 -3.83 22.36
C LEU A 13 -11.59 -3.93 21.99
N TYR A 14 -11.19 -3.39 20.83
CA TYR A 14 -9.80 -3.39 20.39
C TYR A 14 -8.88 -2.60 21.32
N LEU A 15 -9.38 -1.52 21.92
CA LEU A 15 -8.64 -0.65 22.83
C LEU A 15 -8.75 -1.05 24.31
N ASP A 16 -9.50 -2.10 24.63
CA ASP A 16 -9.82 -2.53 26.00
C ASP A 16 -10.44 -1.39 26.85
N LEU A 17 -11.37 -0.62 26.23
CA LEU A 17 -12.07 0.49 26.88
C LEU A 17 -13.48 0.08 27.29
N THR A 18 -13.83 0.31 28.55
CA THR A 18 -15.19 0.08 29.06
C THR A 18 -16.21 1.09 28.52
N GLU A 19 -15.77 2.31 28.21
CA GLU A 19 -16.59 3.37 27.61
C GLU A 19 -15.83 4.09 26.49
N ILE A 20 -16.55 4.39 25.41
CA ILE A 20 -16.01 5.13 24.27
C ILE A 20 -16.98 6.23 23.83
N ASN A 21 -16.44 7.34 23.33
CA ASN A 21 -17.25 8.33 22.63
C ASN A 21 -17.55 7.82 21.21
N GLY A 22 -18.78 7.35 21.00
CA GLY A 22 -19.26 6.78 19.73
C GLY A 22 -19.08 7.72 18.53
N ASP A 23 -19.58 8.95 18.62
CA ASP A 23 -19.49 9.95 17.54
C ASP A 23 -18.04 10.19 17.08
N ARG A 24 -17.12 10.27 18.05
CA ARG A 24 -15.70 10.45 17.78
C ARG A 24 -15.08 9.19 17.17
N ALA A 25 -15.44 8.01 17.67
CA ALA A 25 -14.95 6.75 17.14
C ALA A 25 -15.41 6.56 15.69
N ASP A 26 -16.69 6.80 15.39
CA ASP A 26 -17.26 6.70 14.05
C ASP A 26 -16.59 7.68 13.07
N LEU A 27 -16.36 8.93 13.51
CA LEU A 27 -15.61 9.90 12.71
C LEU A 27 -14.21 9.37 12.37
N LEU A 28 -13.48 8.85 13.36
CA LEU A 28 -12.11 8.37 13.16
C LEU A 28 -12.06 7.12 12.29
N ILE A 29 -12.98 6.19 12.45
CA ILE A 29 -13.11 4.99 11.62
C ILE A 29 -13.39 5.39 10.16
N SER A 30 -14.34 6.31 9.94
CA SER A 30 -14.65 6.83 8.60
C SER A 30 -13.43 7.46 7.92
N LYS A 31 -12.64 8.25 8.65
CA LYS A 31 -11.41 8.85 8.10
C LYS A 31 -10.31 7.81 7.89
N ALA A 32 -10.18 6.81 8.77
CA ALA A 32 -9.23 5.71 8.62
C ALA A 32 -9.57 4.87 7.38
N GLN A 33 -10.85 4.55 7.15
CA GLN A 33 -11.30 3.87 5.95
C GLN A 33 -10.95 4.68 4.70
N SER A 34 -11.30 5.97 4.68
CA SER A 34 -10.99 6.88 3.56
C SER A 34 -9.49 6.90 3.25
N LEU A 35 -8.66 6.85 4.30
CA LEU A 35 -7.21 6.82 4.17
C LEU A 35 -6.71 5.47 3.60
N CYS A 36 -7.23 4.34 4.07
CA CYS A 36 -6.91 3.02 3.53
C CYS A 36 -7.31 2.88 2.06
N GLU A 37 -8.45 3.47 1.66
CA GLU A 37 -8.92 3.49 0.27
C GLU A 37 -7.99 4.24 -0.68
N THR A 38 -7.12 5.14 -0.19
CA THR A 38 -6.09 5.78 -1.02
C THR A 38 -5.00 4.81 -1.49
N VAL A 39 -4.84 3.68 -0.80
CA VAL A 39 -3.82 2.66 -1.12
C VAL A 39 -4.41 1.56 -1.99
N VAL A 40 -5.61 1.07 -1.66
CA VAL A 40 -6.30 0.00 -2.38
C VAL A 40 -7.78 0.32 -2.44
N LYS A 41 -8.36 0.29 -3.65
CA LYS A 41 -9.79 0.46 -3.88
C LYS A 41 -10.31 -0.58 -4.89
N PRO A 42 -11.39 -1.33 -4.59
CA PRO A 42 -12.12 -1.40 -3.31
C PRO A 42 -11.27 -2.02 -2.19
N LEU A 43 -11.61 -1.77 -0.92
CA LEU A 43 -10.91 -2.38 0.21
C LEU A 43 -11.08 -3.91 0.19
N PRO A 44 -10.00 -4.67 0.43
CA PRO A 44 -10.05 -6.12 0.48
C PRO A 44 -10.73 -6.61 1.76
N ASP A 45 -11.16 -7.86 1.74
CA ASP A 45 -11.64 -8.57 2.92
C ASP A 45 -10.51 -8.71 3.96
N GLY A 46 -10.81 -8.50 5.24
CA GLY A 46 -9.80 -8.46 6.31
C GLY A 46 -8.99 -7.15 6.43
N ALA A 47 -9.37 -6.08 5.72
CA ALA A 47 -8.78 -4.75 5.91
C ALA A 47 -9.23 -4.05 7.21
N ASP A 48 -10.22 -4.63 7.90
CA ASP A 48 -10.80 -4.17 9.16
C ASP A 48 -9.76 -4.01 10.26
N ALA A 49 -8.85 -4.99 10.41
CA ALA A 49 -7.76 -4.92 11.39
C ALA A 49 -6.83 -3.73 11.17
N VAL A 50 -6.58 -3.36 9.90
CA VAL A 50 -5.76 -2.19 9.55
C VAL A 50 -6.52 -0.90 9.85
N VAL A 51 -7.80 -0.82 9.49
CA VAL A 51 -8.65 0.33 9.79
C VAL A 51 -8.76 0.56 11.31
N LEU A 52 -9.00 -0.50 12.09
CA LEU A 52 -9.04 -0.45 13.56
C LEU A 52 -7.70 0.01 14.15
N SER A 53 -6.58 -0.51 13.66
CA SER A 53 -5.27 -0.11 14.16
C SER A 53 -4.97 1.38 13.89
N VAL A 54 -5.33 1.90 12.72
CA VAL A 54 -5.16 3.32 12.36
C VAL A 54 -6.09 4.20 13.20
N ALA A 55 -7.37 3.84 13.30
CA ALA A 55 -8.35 4.57 14.09
C ALA A 55 -8.00 4.57 15.59
N GLY A 56 -7.54 3.45 16.14
CA GLY A 56 -7.11 3.33 17.54
C GLY A 56 -5.93 4.23 17.89
N ARG A 57 -4.92 4.30 17.01
CA ARG A 57 -3.78 5.23 17.17
C ARG A 57 -4.23 6.70 17.17
N ALA A 58 -5.15 7.05 16.27
CA ALA A 58 -5.72 8.39 16.20
C ALA A 58 -6.62 8.70 17.42
N TYR A 59 -7.31 7.70 17.98
CA TYR A 59 -8.16 7.86 19.16
C TYR A 59 -7.34 8.12 20.42
N ILE A 60 -6.28 7.32 20.66
CA ILE A 60 -5.41 7.43 21.83
C ILE A 60 -4.61 8.74 21.82
N ASN A 61 -4.06 9.15 20.67
CA ASN A 61 -3.19 10.32 20.60
C ASN A 61 -3.52 11.21 19.38
N PRO A 62 -4.62 11.98 19.42
CA PRO A 62 -5.05 12.80 18.28
C PRO A 62 -4.08 13.94 17.97
N GLN A 63 -3.42 14.50 18.98
CA GLN A 63 -2.52 15.67 18.85
C GLN A 63 -1.07 15.29 18.51
N GLN A 64 -0.79 14.00 18.27
CA GLN A 64 0.57 13.48 18.02
C GLN A 64 1.60 13.87 19.10
N VAL A 65 1.16 14.00 20.35
CA VAL A 65 2.03 14.42 21.46
C VAL A 65 3.03 13.31 21.75
N SER A 66 4.33 13.62 21.58
CA SER A 66 5.44 12.70 21.80
C SER A 66 5.89 12.64 23.26
N TYR A 67 5.62 13.69 24.03
CA TYR A 67 6.01 13.79 25.44
C TYR A 67 4.85 14.37 26.24
N GLU A 68 4.37 13.61 27.22
CA GLU A 68 3.32 14.07 28.13
C GLU A 68 3.75 13.78 29.57
N THR A 69 3.80 14.82 30.38
CA THR A 69 4.05 14.71 31.82
C THR A 69 2.70 14.73 32.52
N ILE A 70 2.30 13.60 33.09
CA ILE A 70 1.08 13.48 33.89
C ILE A 70 1.52 13.33 35.35
N GLY A 71 1.58 14.46 36.06
CA GLY A 71 2.06 14.50 37.44
C GLY A 71 3.55 14.09 37.56
N PRO A 72 3.94 13.16 38.46
CA PRO A 72 5.34 12.74 38.61
C PRO A 72 5.79 11.71 37.54
N MET A 73 4.90 11.20 36.70
CA MET A 73 5.23 10.23 35.66
C MET A 73 5.33 10.91 34.30
N SER A 74 6.41 10.63 33.57
CA SER A 74 6.58 11.04 32.18
C SER A 74 6.35 9.84 31.27
N VAL A 75 5.41 9.98 30.33
CA VAL A 75 5.16 8.99 29.29
C VAL A 75 5.78 9.49 28.00
N GLN A 76 6.83 8.79 27.55
CA GLN A 76 7.45 9.05 26.26
C GLN A 76 6.84 8.10 25.21
N ARG A 77 6.11 8.68 24.27
CA ARG A 77 5.60 7.94 23.10
C ARG A 77 6.60 8.07 21.95
N PRO A 78 6.76 7.04 21.09
CA PRO A 78 7.59 7.15 19.90
C PRO A 78 7.14 8.37 19.06
N GLN A 79 8.11 9.14 18.56
CA GLN A 79 7.78 10.31 17.74
C GLN A 79 6.97 9.89 16.51
N GLY A 80 5.87 10.62 16.26
CA GLY A 80 4.93 10.28 15.19
C GLY A 80 3.97 9.12 15.50
N SER A 81 3.90 8.63 16.74
CA SER A 81 3.01 7.52 17.18
C SER A 81 1.55 7.94 17.44
N GLY A 82 1.10 9.08 16.94
CA GLY A 82 -0.27 9.57 17.13
C GLY A 82 -0.87 10.14 15.85
N GLY A 83 -2.18 10.32 15.81
CA GLY A 83 -2.90 10.88 14.67
C GLY A 83 -3.27 9.87 13.59
N LEU A 84 -3.84 10.37 12.50
CA LEU A 84 -4.38 9.56 11.40
C LEU A 84 -3.32 9.41 10.28
N TYR A 85 -2.60 8.29 10.27
CA TYR A 85 -1.58 8.01 9.26
C TYR A 85 -1.42 6.50 9.05
N LEU A 86 -0.91 6.13 7.87
CA LEU A 86 -0.57 4.74 7.55
C LEU A 86 0.92 4.48 7.74
N THR A 87 1.25 3.50 8.59
CA THR A 87 2.63 3.02 8.69
C THR A 87 3.04 2.23 7.45
N LYS A 88 4.33 1.92 7.36
CA LYS A 88 4.85 1.04 6.32
C LYS A 88 4.24 -0.37 6.42
N ALA A 89 4.06 -0.88 7.65
CA ALA A 89 3.45 -2.18 7.89
C ALA A 89 1.98 -2.22 7.43
N ASP A 90 1.20 -1.18 7.76
CA ASP A 90 -0.21 -1.06 7.33
C ASP A 90 -0.35 -1.08 5.81
N ARG A 91 0.52 -0.33 5.10
CA ARG A 91 0.52 -0.30 3.63
C ARG A 91 0.89 -1.65 3.02
N THR A 92 1.89 -2.33 3.59
CA THR A 92 2.29 -3.66 3.12
C THR A 92 1.17 -4.67 3.38
N ALA A 93 0.53 -4.63 4.54
CA ALA A 93 -0.60 -5.50 4.88
C ALA A 93 -1.77 -5.29 3.91
N LEU A 94 -2.19 -4.04 3.67
CA LEU A 94 -3.26 -3.73 2.71
C LEU A 94 -2.93 -4.22 1.30
N LYS A 95 -1.70 -4.00 0.83
CA LYS A 95 -1.25 -4.49 -0.48
C LYS A 95 -1.23 -6.01 -0.54
N SER A 96 -0.76 -6.68 0.51
CA SER A 96 -0.74 -8.14 0.57
C SER A 96 -2.15 -8.72 0.56
N LEU A 97 -3.07 -8.15 1.33
CA LEU A 97 -4.49 -8.56 1.36
C LEU A 97 -5.17 -8.34 0.01
N ALA A 98 -4.76 -7.29 -0.71
CA ALA A 98 -5.22 -7.02 -2.07
C ALA A 98 -4.56 -7.91 -3.14
N GLY A 99 -3.69 -8.86 -2.77
CA GLY A 99 -2.96 -9.69 -3.73
C GLY A 99 -1.82 -8.97 -4.46
N LEU A 100 -1.45 -7.76 -4.04
CA LEU A 100 -0.38 -6.94 -4.63
C LEU A 100 1.01 -7.21 -4.01
N GLY A 101 1.16 -8.30 -3.25
CA GLY A 101 2.38 -8.66 -2.50
C GLY A 101 3.35 -9.62 -3.20
N GLY A 102 2.98 -10.17 -4.37
CA GLY A 102 3.84 -11.09 -5.13
C GLY A 102 4.85 -10.35 -6.01
N ALA A 103 6.03 -10.94 -6.21
CA ALA A 103 6.96 -10.48 -7.23
C ALA A 103 6.25 -10.54 -8.60
N PHE A 104 5.83 -9.40 -9.11
CA PHE A 104 5.29 -9.30 -10.45
C PHE A 104 6.45 -9.47 -11.42
N THR A 105 6.59 -10.67 -11.99
CA THR A 105 7.18 -10.81 -13.32
C THR A 105 6.16 -10.25 -14.29
N ILE A 106 6.19 -8.93 -14.49
CA ILE A 106 5.62 -8.33 -15.68
C ILE A 106 6.49 -8.87 -16.81
N ASP A 107 5.92 -9.74 -17.64
CA ASP A 107 6.54 -10.06 -18.91
C ASP A 107 6.40 -8.82 -19.78
N PRO A 108 7.49 -8.07 -20.05
CA PRO A 108 7.41 -6.90 -20.92
C PRO A 108 7.27 -7.31 -22.39
N THR A 109 7.30 -8.62 -22.70
CA THR A 109 7.20 -9.16 -24.05
C THR A 109 5.81 -8.81 -24.62
N PRO A 110 5.75 -8.02 -25.71
CA PRO A 110 4.51 -7.78 -26.43
C PRO A 110 3.86 -9.10 -26.85
N ALA A 111 2.52 -9.17 -26.87
CA ALA A 111 1.80 -10.40 -27.26
C ALA A 111 2.07 -10.85 -28.71
N ASP A 112 2.52 -9.92 -29.55
CA ASP A 112 2.92 -10.09 -30.94
C ASP A 112 4.44 -10.27 -31.12
N ALA A 113 5.21 -10.31 -30.03
CA ALA A 113 6.64 -10.55 -30.10
C ALA A 113 6.88 -11.97 -30.62
N THR A 114 7.40 -12.04 -31.83
CA THR A 114 7.90 -13.27 -32.40
C THR A 114 9.41 -13.31 -32.22
N PRO A 115 10.03 -14.50 -32.18
CA PRO A 115 11.49 -14.63 -32.13
C PRO A 115 12.19 -14.15 -33.41
N TRP A 116 11.44 -13.58 -34.36
CA TRP A 116 11.96 -13.07 -35.61
C TRP A 116 12.66 -11.74 -35.40
N PRO A 117 13.83 -11.54 -36.01
CA PRO A 117 14.49 -10.24 -36.05
C PRO A 117 13.55 -9.17 -36.61
N SER A 118 13.41 -8.05 -35.91
CA SER A 118 12.67 -6.88 -36.42
C SER A 118 13.53 -5.97 -37.30
N TRP A 119 14.84 -6.19 -37.30
CA TRP A 119 15.79 -5.64 -38.26
C TRP A 119 15.78 -6.49 -39.54
N PRO A 120 16.05 -5.87 -40.71
CA PRO A 120 16.19 -6.63 -41.94
C PRO A 120 17.27 -7.70 -41.74
N THR A 121 16.89 -8.97 -41.89
CA THR A 121 17.85 -10.01 -42.20
C THR A 121 18.31 -9.75 -43.62
N ASP A 122 19.60 -9.44 -43.83
CA ASP A 122 20.17 -9.33 -45.17
C ASP A 122 19.86 -10.63 -45.93
N GLY A 123 18.88 -10.53 -46.82
CA GLY A 123 18.31 -11.66 -47.55
C GLY A 123 19.19 -12.12 -48.70
N GLU A 124 20.36 -11.50 -48.89
CA GLU A 124 21.20 -11.69 -50.06
C GLU A 124 22.68 -11.79 -49.68
N ILE A 125 23.07 -12.85 -48.96
CA ILE A 125 24.47 -13.30 -49.01
C ILE A 125 24.66 -13.92 -50.40
N GLY A 126 24.94 -13.07 -51.40
CA GLY A 126 25.11 -13.42 -52.80
C GLY A 126 26.32 -12.71 -53.43
N PRO A 127 26.83 -13.22 -54.56
CA PRO A 127 28.00 -12.65 -55.22
C PRO A 127 27.67 -11.28 -55.81
N GLY A 128 28.14 -10.21 -55.17
CA GLY A 128 27.89 -8.83 -55.56
C GLY A 128 28.07 -7.79 -54.44
N MET A 129 28.26 -8.22 -53.19
CA MET A 129 28.31 -7.33 -52.04
C MET A 129 29.58 -6.46 -52.01
N GLU A 130 29.40 -5.16 -51.79
CA GLU A 130 30.50 -4.20 -51.59
C GLU A 130 30.83 -4.13 -50.09
N TYR A 131 32.11 -4.00 -49.76
CA TYR A 131 32.54 -3.93 -48.36
C TYR A 131 32.45 -2.50 -47.83
N GLU A 132 31.57 -2.26 -46.86
CA GLU A 132 31.46 -0.98 -46.15
C GLU A 132 32.14 -1.03 -44.77
N PRO A 133 33.13 -0.15 -44.50
CA PRO A 133 33.79 -0.10 -43.20
C PRO A 133 32.80 0.24 -42.07
N GLY A 134 32.60 -0.70 -41.15
CA GLY A 134 31.73 -0.56 -39.97
C GLY A 134 30.43 -1.38 -40.06
N TRP A 135 30.02 -1.81 -41.24
CA TRP A 135 28.77 -2.54 -41.48
C TRP A 135 28.96 -3.92 -42.13
N GLY A 136 30.13 -4.18 -42.72
CA GLY A 136 30.45 -5.48 -43.30
C GLY A 136 30.19 -5.53 -44.80
N TYR A 137 29.91 -6.71 -45.33
CA TYR A 137 29.52 -6.88 -46.74
C TYR A 137 28.02 -6.68 -46.87
N THR A 138 27.60 -5.78 -47.76
CA THR A 138 26.21 -5.43 -48.09
C THR A 138 25.96 -5.48 -49.59
#